data_AF-A0A3P7FLD2-F1
#
_entry.id   AF-A0A3P7FLD2-F1
#
_cell.length_a   1.000
_cell.length_b   1.000
_cell.length_c   1.000
_cell.angle_alpha   90.00
_cell.angle_beta   90.00
_cell.angle_gamma   90.00
#
_symmetry.space_group_name_H-M   'P 1'
#
loop_
_entity.id
_entity.type
_entity.pdbx_description
1 polymer ?
#
loop_
_entity_poly.entity_id
_entity_poly.type
_entity_poly.pdbx_seq_one_letter_code
_entity_poly.pdbx_strand_id
1 'polypeptide(L)'
;MDEKLQEQKRSFIASEIISFGFNIFPSEELEGVRKAGIEDLRFCKLIEWMCNEISSLYGLDEMVHGPTGSDNVEFFVLELSSMLSELECPVDALTTGPVVERFRSTENQTKLLDFLIGHMKCARLTALNRLHEEIPEYKSAEVFHLENALVAVGMNQLPAGITVEQIFSTLKDLATKQMDKCKEKPRPLLTASLTDTQWEKIEVVNAKLVQEYRSRILLLLKRLDVTIQSFTWSDRIKKIQDKLHDIYRPRRERIAVTSNVGMDDLLAATSSLLIVDRINSEKERKRTASRLNKVKRFPSFVFFFFFHFK
;
A
#
# COMPACT_ATOMS: atom_id res chain seq x y z
N MET A 1 21.45 37.48 -18.25
CA MET A 1 20.24 36.68 -17.92
C MET A 1 20.49 35.80 -16.69
N ASP A 2 21.70 35.24 -16.55
CA ASP A 2 22.09 34.46 -15.37
C ASP A 2 22.10 35.22 -14.04
N GLU A 3 22.49 36.51 -14.03
CA GLU A 3 22.66 37.23 -12.77
C GLU A 3 21.34 37.41 -11.99
N LYS A 4 20.26 37.82 -12.68
CA LYS A 4 18.91 37.91 -12.09
C LYS A 4 18.39 36.55 -11.61
N LEU A 5 18.63 35.49 -12.37
CA LEU A 5 18.17 34.15 -12.00
C LEU A 5 18.95 33.62 -10.78
N GLN A 6 20.26 33.88 -10.74
CA GLN A 6 21.06 33.56 -9.57
C GLN A 6 20.53 34.33 -8.37
N GLU A 7 20.36 35.64 -8.44
CA GLU A 7 19.88 36.49 -7.34
C GLU A 7 18.50 36.07 -6.81
N GLN A 8 17.58 35.68 -7.70
CA GLN A 8 16.30 35.06 -7.30
C GLN A 8 16.49 33.75 -6.52
N LYS A 9 17.36 32.85 -7.02
CA LYS A 9 17.73 31.63 -6.27
C LYS A 9 18.37 31.95 -4.92
N ARG A 10 19.18 33.02 -4.83
CA ARG A 10 19.84 33.46 -3.58
C ARG A 10 18.81 33.88 -2.53
N SER A 11 17.84 34.70 -2.94
CA SER A 11 16.76 35.15 -2.07
C SER A 11 15.89 33.98 -1.58
N PHE A 12 15.71 32.95 -2.42
CA PHE A 12 14.91 31.78 -2.08
C PHE A 12 15.55 30.93 -0.97
N ILE A 13 16.85 30.63 -1.08
CA ILE A 13 17.60 29.84 -0.08
C ILE A 13 17.51 30.49 1.31
N ALA A 14 17.70 31.81 1.39
CA ALA A 14 17.63 32.52 2.66
C ALA A 14 16.24 32.42 3.30
N SER A 15 15.18 32.57 2.50
CA SER A 15 13.80 32.44 2.98
C SER A 15 13.46 31.03 3.48
N GLU A 16 14.00 30.00 2.82
CA GLU A 16 13.80 28.59 3.19
C GLU A 16 14.47 28.27 4.53
N ILE A 17 15.72 28.68 4.72
CA ILE A 17 16.46 28.48 5.98
C ILE A 17 15.71 29.13 7.16
N ILE A 18 15.18 30.34 6.97
CA ILE A 18 14.37 31.03 7.98
C ILE A 18 13.06 30.28 8.24
N SER A 19 12.43 29.74 7.19
CA SER A 19 11.19 28.96 7.34
C SER A 19 11.39 27.68 8.17
N PHE A 20 12.62 27.13 8.18
CA PHE A 20 12.95 26.02 9.06
C PHE A 20 13.13 26.44 10.53
N GLY A 21 13.17 27.73 10.85
CA GLY A 21 13.30 28.23 12.22
C GLY A 21 14.74 28.46 12.66
N PHE A 22 15.69 28.55 11.71
CA PHE A 22 17.05 28.95 12.03
C PHE A 22 17.08 30.38 12.58
N ASN A 23 17.46 30.54 13.85
CA ASN A 23 17.42 31.81 14.57
C ASN A 23 18.78 32.25 15.15
N ILE A 24 19.88 31.60 14.75
CA ILE A 24 21.21 31.84 15.31
C ILE A 24 21.77 33.20 14.88
N PHE A 25 21.44 33.66 13.66
CA PHE A 25 21.87 34.95 13.11
C PHE A 25 20.69 35.68 12.45
N PRO A 26 20.67 37.03 12.45
CA PRO A 26 19.62 37.81 11.79
C PRO A 26 19.60 37.61 10.27
N SER A 27 18.42 37.73 9.65
CA SER A 27 18.19 37.46 8.22
C SER A 27 19.15 38.23 7.29
N GLU A 28 19.54 39.44 7.68
CA GLU A 28 20.44 40.31 6.91
C GLU A 28 21.87 39.74 6.83
N GLU A 29 22.29 38.96 7.83
CA GLU A 29 23.61 38.35 7.87
C GLU A 29 23.70 37.08 7.04
N LEU A 30 22.60 36.36 6.82
CA LEU A 30 22.60 35.06 6.14
C LEU A 30 23.17 35.16 4.72
N GLU A 31 22.89 36.26 4.03
CA GLU A 31 23.44 36.52 2.70
C GLU A 31 24.95 36.82 2.75
N GLY A 32 25.42 37.47 3.82
CA GLY A 32 26.85 37.70 4.09
C GLY A 32 27.58 36.42 4.44
N VAL A 33 26.99 35.56 5.28
CA VAL A 33 27.53 34.25 5.66
C VAL A 33 27.74 33.37 4.44
N ARG A 34 26.79 33.37 3.49
CA ARG A 34 26.92 32.60 2.25
C ARG A 34 28.02 33.11 1.32
N LYS A 35 28.29 34.42 1.33
CA LYS A 35 29.37 35.02 0.53
C LYS A 35 30.75 34.76 1.14
N ALA A 36 30.84 34.68 2.46
CA ALA A 36 32.07 34.41 3.18
C ALA A 36 32.51 32.93 3.07
N GLY A 37 31.56 32.02 2.89
CA GLY A 37 31.83 30.61 2.56
C GLY A 37 32.36 29.80 3.75
N ILE A 38 32.95 28.63 3.47
CA ILE A 38 33.36 27.65 4.50
C ILE A 38 34.48 28.13 5.44
N GLU A 39 35.20 29.20 5.07
CA GLU A 39 36.20 29.81 5.95
C GLU A 39 35.54 30.65 7.06
N ASP A 40 34.26 31.03 6.89
CA ASP A 40 33.47 31.71 7.91
C ASP A 40 32.86 30.70 8.89
N LEU A 41 33.19 30.85 10.16
CA LEU A 41 32.66 30.04 11.25
C LEU A 41 31.11 30.07 11.30
N ARG A 42 30.48 31.16 10.88
CA ARG A 42 29.02 31.27 10.81
C ARG A 42 28.42 30.34 9.76
N PHE A 43 29.11 30.13 8.63
CA PHE A 43 28.67 29.19 7.59
C PHE A 43 28.76 27.76 8.11
N CYS A 44 29.88 27.41 8.75
CA CYS A 44 30.04 26.09 9.37
C CYS A 44 28.96 25.80 10.42
N LYS A 45 28.60 26.80 11.24
CA LYS A 45 27.49 26.68 12.21
C LYS A 45 26.13 26.45 11.57
N LEU A 46 25.85 27.07 10.42
CA LEU A 46 24.63 26.82 9.67
C LEU A 46 24.58 25.36 9.17
N ILE A 47 25.67 24.89 8.58
CA ILE A 47 25.76 23.51 8.09
C ILE A 47 25.67 22.49 9.23
N GLU A 48 26.40 22.71 10.33
CA GLU A 48 26.30 21.92 11.56
C GLU A 48 24.85 21.80 12.03
N TRP A 49 24.13 22.91 12.11
CA TRP A 49 22.72 22.90 12.52
C TRP A 49 21.84 22.08 11.56
N MET A 50 21.98 22.30 10.25
CA MET A 50 21.19 21.57 9.24
C MET A 50 21.48 20.06 9.28
N CYS A 51 22.75 19.68 9.31
CA CYS A 51 23.17 18.28 9.35
C CYS A 51 22.68 17.60 10.62
N ASN A 52 22.88 18.20 11.79
CA ASN A 52 22.48 17.59 13.06
C ASN A 52 20.96 17.49 13.20
N GLU A 53 20.21 18.44 12.65
CA GLU A 53 18.75 18.31 12.57
C GLU A 53 18.34 17.15 11.64
N ILE A 54 18.97 17.02 10.46
CA ILE A 54 18.73 15.89 9.54
C ILE A 54 19.05 14.56 10.23
N SER A 55 20.21 14.45 10.90
CA SER A 55 20.61 13.25 11.64
C SER A 55 19.59 12.89 12.71
N SER A 56 19.13 13.88 13.49
CA SER A 56 18.12 13.65 14.53
C SER A 56 16.77 13.19 13.94
N LEU A 57 16.34 13.78 12.83
CA LEU A 57 15.04 13.45 12.21
C LEU A 57 15.06 12.09 11.51
N TYR A 58 16.18 11.70 10.88
CA TYR A 58 16.30 10.38 10.26
C TYR A 58 16.69 9.28 11.25
N GLY A 59 17.37 9.62 12.34
CA GLY A 59 17.97 8.67 13.29
C GLY A 59 19.32 8.15 12.81
N LEU A 60 20.15 9.02 12.24
CA LEU A 60 21.51 8.71 11.80
C LEU A 60 22.51 8.83 12.96
N ASP A 61 23.57 8.04 12.91
CA ASP A 61 24.64 8.08 13.92
C ASP A 61 25.66 9.20 13.66
N GLU A 62 25.79 9.63 12.40
CA GLU A 62 26.73 10.70 12.00
C GLU A 62 26.27 12.07 12.50
N MET A 63 27.21 12.81 13.07
CA MET A 63 27.02 14.18 13.57
C MET A 63 28.14 15.05 13.04
N VAL A 64 27.83 16.29 12.70
CA VAL A 64 28.80 17.26 12.18
C VAL A 64 29.09 18.29 13.26
N HIS A 65 30.37 18.56 13.52
CA HIS A 65 30.82 19.50 14.55
C HIS A 65 31.52 20.70 13.92
N GLY A 66 31.02 21.91 14.18
CA GLY A 66 31.63 23.14 13.71
C GLY A 66 33.06 23.34 14.25
N PRO A 67 33.97 23.94 13.47
CA PRO A 67 35.35 24.13 13.89
C PRO A 67 35.47 25.16 15.01
N THR A 68 36.19 24.85 16.09
CA THR A 68 36.50 25.81 17.18
C THR A 68 37.73 26.69 16.91
N GLY A 69 38.49 26.41 15.85
CA GLY A 69 39.71 27.12 15.44
C GLY A 69 40.17 26.73 14.03
N SER A 70 41.28 27.29 13.54
CA SER A 70 41.78 27.10 12.16
C SER A 70 42.09 25.65 11.82
N ASP A 71 42.69 24.92 12.77
CA ASP A 71 43.17 23.56 12.54
C ASP A 71 42.01 22.54 12.50
N ASN A 72 40.82 22.95 12.96
CA ASN A 72 39.66 22.08 13.09
C ASN A 72 38.76 22.06 11.84
N VAL A 73 39.08 22.87 10.81
CA VAL A 73 38.28 22.93 9.58
C VAL A 73 38.39 21.62 8.79
N GLU A 74 39.57 20.98 8.76
CA GLU A 74 39.74 19.70 8.05
C GLU A 74 38.85 18.58 8.64
N PHE A 75 38.73 18.52 9.97
CA PHE A 75 37.86 17.57 10.65
C PHE A 75 36.38 17.83 10.34
N PHE A 76 35.93 19.08 10.41
CA PHE A 76 34.56 19.46 10.02
C PHE A 76 34.23 19.02 8.58
N VAL A 77 35.16 19.23 7.64
CA VAL A 77 34.96 18.86 6.24
C VAL A 77 34.93 17.34 6.04
N LEU A 78 35.69 16.58 6.82
CA LEU A 78 35.65 15.11 6.83
C LEU A 78 34.32 14.58 7.38
N GLU A 79 33.86 15.08 8.52
CA GLU A 79 32.56 14.72 9.11
C GLU A 79 31.41 15.06 8.14
N LEU A 80 31.44 16.26 7.55
CA LEU A 80 30.47 16.66 6.53
C LEU A 80 30.50 15.71 5.32
N SER A 81 31.69 15.28 4.88
CA SER A 81 31.82 14.32 3.78
C SER A 81 31.29 12.93 4.15
N SER A 82 31.45 12.50 5.41
CA SER A 82 30.85 11.25 5.92
C SER A 82 29.33 11.35 5.87
N MET A 83 28.76 12.42 6.43
CA MET A 83 27.33 12.70 6.43
C MET A 83 26.74 12.75 5.01
N LEU A 84 27.41 13.43 4.08
CA LEU A 84 26.95 13.47 2.68
C LEU A 84 27.01 12.10 1.99
N SER A 85 27.95 11.25 2.39
CA SER A 85 28.04 9.87 1.86
C SER A 85 26.91 9.00 2.42
N GLU A 86 26.57 9.16 3.70
CA GLU A 86 25.43 8.47 4.33
C GLU A 86 24.08 8.93 3.76
N LEU A 87 23.94 10.22 3.46
CA LEU A 87 22.76 10.78 2.78
C LEU A 87 22.70 10.45 1.27
N GLU A 88 23.63 9.64 0.76
CA GLU A 88 23.74 9.26 -0.66
C GLU A 88 23.74 10.49 -1.60
N CYS A 89 24.53 11.52 -1.27
CA CYS A 89 24.55 12.76 -2.04
C CYS A 89 24.89 12.51 -3.53
N PRO A 90 24.00 12.85 -4.48
CA PRO A 90 24.19 12.54 -5.90
C PRO A 90 25.12 13.53 -6.61
N VAL A 91 25.64 14.54 -5.90
CA VAL A 91 26.45 15.60 -6.48
C VAL A 91 27.93 15.22 -6.38
N ASP A 92 28.50 14.72 -7.47
CA ASP A 92 29.91 14.27 -7.53
C ASP A 92 30.90 15.32 -7.03
N ALA A 93 30.63 16.61 -7.27
CA ALA A 93 31.48 17.72 -6.83
C ALA A 93 31.59 17.86 -5.29
N LEU A 94 30.66 17.28 -4.53
CA LEU A 94 30.63 17.30 -3.07
C LEU A 94 31.14 16.00 -2.43
N THR A 95 31.22 14.91 -3.19
CA THR A 95 31.60 13.58 -2.70
C THR A 95 32.92 13.06 -3.27
N THR A 96 33.34 13.56 -4.44
CA THR A 96 34.53 13.11 -5.18
C THR A 96 35.63 14.18 -5.15
N GLY A 97 36.89 13.75 -5.22
CA GLY A 97 38.06 14.64 -5.23
C GLY A 97 38.60 14.98 -3.83
N PRO A 98 39.62 15.86 -3.73
CA PRO A 98 40.27 16.21 -2.47
C PRO A 98 39.30 16.89 -1.49
N VAL A 99 39.11 16.29 -0.31
CA VAL A 99 38.11 16.69 0.71
C VAL A 99 38.18 18.20 1.02
N VAL A 100 39.37 18.73 1.24
CA VAL A 100 39.64 20.14 1.56
C VAL A 100 39.29 21.16 0.47
N GLU A 101 39.07 20.72 -0.77
CA GLU A 101 38.75 21.60 -1.91
C GLU A 101 37.26 21.59 -2.28
N ARG A 102 36.51 20.56 -1.85
CA ARG A 102 35.12 20.31 -2.30
C ARG A 102 34.17 21.48 -2.04
N PHE A 103 34.36 22.20 -0.95
CA PHE A 103 33.44 23.25 -0.52
C PHE A 103 34.02 24.67 -0.62
N ARG A 104 35.17 24.84 -1.31
CA ARG A 104 35.80 26.17 -1.49
C ARG A 104 35.08 27.02 -2.52
N SER A 105 34.51 26.40 -3.56
CA SER A 105 33.79 27.14 -4.59
C SER A 105 32.41 27.57 -4.12
N THR A 106 32.03 28.79 -4.45
CA THR A 106 30.69 29.34 -4.15
C THR A 106 29.58 28.52 -4.80
N GLU A 107 29.86 27.91 -5.96
CA GLU A 107 28.94 26.99 -6.65
C GLU A 107 28.69 25.74 -5.82
N ASN A 108 29.74 25.10 -5.28
CA ASN A 108 29.59 23.90 -4.46
C ASN A 108 28.93 24.20 -3.11
N GLN A 109 29.21 25.34 -2.50
CA GLN A 109 28.51 25.79 -1.30
C GLN A 109 27.00 25.98 -1.55
N THR A 110 26.63 26.50 -2.72
CA THR A 110 25.22 26.66 -3.09
C THR A 110 24.57 25.29 -3.31
N LYS A 111 25.24 24.37 -4.03
CA LYS A 111 24.77 22.99 -4.22
C LYS A 111 24.61 22.25 -2.89
N LEU A 112 25.53 22.45 -1.95
CA LEU A 112 25.46 21.87 -0.61
C LEU A 112 24.22 22.36 0.13
N LEU A 113 23.97 23.68 0.15
CA LEU A 113 22.79 24.22 0.81
C LEU A 113 21.50 23.74 0.16
N ASP A 114 21.41 23.72 -1.17
CA ASP A 114 20.24 23.21 -1.89
C ASP A 114 19.98 21.74 -1.55
N PHE A 115 21.03 20.93 -1.48
CA PHE A 115 20.96 19.53 -1.10
C PHE A 115 20.45 19.35 0.34
N LEU A 116 21.07 20.05 1.30
CA LEU A 116 20.68 19.98 2.71
C LEU A 116 19.26 20.51 2.93
N ILE A 117 18.85 21.60 2.27
CA ILE A 117 17.47 22.10 2.32
C ILE A 117 16.48 21.04 1.83
N GLY A 118 16.80 20.39 0.71
CA GLY A 118 16.00 19.28 0.18
C GLY A 118 15.86 18.15 1.20
N HIS A 119 16.97 17.72 1.80
CA HIS A 119 16.97 16.68 2.83
C HIS A 119 16.24 17.11 4.11
N MET A 120 16.35 18.36 4.55
CA MET A 120 15.59 18.87 5.69
C MET A 120 14.08 18.77 5.45
N LYS A 121 13.59 19.15 4.26
CA LYS A 121 12.17 19.01 3.92
C LYS A 121 11.74 17.55 3.97
N CYS A 122 12.52 16.67 3.36
CA CYS A 122 12.25 15.24 3.37
C CYS A 122 12.28 14.67 4.79
N ALA A 123 13.27 15.03 5.60
CA ALA A 123 13.43 14.56 6.97
C ALA A 123 12.25 15.00 7.86
N ARG A 124 11.83 16.26 7.77
CA ARG A 124 10.66 16.77 8.49
C ARG A 124 9.37 16.10 8.01
N LEU A 125 9.21 15.88 6.71
CA LEU A 125 8.04 15.17 6.18
C LEU A 125 8.01 13.71 6.65
N THR A 126 9.15 13.03 6.66
CA THR A 126 9.29 11.67 7.19
C THR A 126 8.95 11.63 8.68
N ALA A 127 9.46 12.57 9.48
CA ALA A 127 9.13 12.67 10.90
C ALA A 127 7.64 12.93 11.14
N LEU A 128 7.02 13.80 10.34
CA LEU A 128 5.58 14.06 10.39
C LEU A 128 4.76 12.81 10.03
N ASN A 129 5.19 12.05 9.01
CA ASN A 129 4.55 10.79 8.67
C ASN A 129 4.69 9.75 9.78
N ARG A 130 5.86 9.66 10.44
CA ARG A 130 6.04 8.80 11.62
C ARG A 130 5.07 9.19 12.75
N LEU A 131 4.88 10.48 13.01
CA LEU A 131 3.89 10.94 14.00
C LEU A 131 2.45 10.62 13.60
N HIS A 132 2.13 10.60 12.31
CA HIS A 132 0.81 10.18 11.82
C HIS A 132 0.61 8.66 11.88
N GLU A 133 1.64 7.87 11.57
CA GLU A 133 1.60 6.41 11.71
C GLU A 133 1.55 5.98 13.19
N GLU A 134 2.21 6.72 14.07
CA GLU A 134 2.15 6.56 15.54
C GLU A 134 0.82 7.01 16.16
N ILE A 135 -0.07 7.62 15.39
CA ILE A 135 -1.49 7.56 15.68
C ILE A 135 -1.99 6.34 14.90
N PRO A 136 -1.85 5.10 15.41
CA PRO A 136 -2.65 4.01 14.89
C PRO A 136 -4.08 4.45 15.20
N GLU A 137 -4.73 5.05 14.21
CA GLU A 137 -6.15 5.22 14.18
C GLU A 137 -6.64 3.78 14.24
N TYR A 138 -6.87 3.29 15.46
CA TYR A 138 -7.24 1.93 15.77
C TYR A 138 -8.70 1.81 15.31
N LYS A 139 -8.86 1.81 13.98
CA LYS A 139 -10.14 1.61 13.34
C LYS A 139 -10.47 0.17 13.63
N SER A 140 -11.42 0.01 14.54
CA SER A 140 -12.03 -1.28 14.83
C SER A 140 -12.52 -1.92 13.53
N ALA A 141 -12.63 -3.25 13.49
CA ALA A 141 -13.10 -3.97 12.31
C ALA A 141 -14.48 -3.46 11.86
N GLU A 142 -15.31 -3.05 12.82
CA GLU A 142 -16.61 -2.46 12.66
C GLU A 142 -16.55 -1.14 11.85
N VAL A 143 -15.56 -0.28 12.11
CA VAL A 143 -15.35 0.95 11.32
C VAL A 143 -14.99 0.60 9.89
N PHE A 144 -14.12 -0.39 9.68
CA PHE A 144 -13.76 -0.84 8.34
C PHE A 144 -14.96 -1.40 7.56
N HIS A 145 -15.82 -2.19 8.22
CA HIS A 145 -17.06 -2.69 7.62
C HIS A 145 -18.02 -1.55 7.26
N LEU A 146 -18.13 -0.54 8.12
CA LEU A 146 -18.96 0.63 7.89
C LEU A 146 -18.45 1.47 6.71
N GLU A 147 -17.15 1.74 6.64
CA GLU A 147 -16.51 2.45 5.52
C GLU A 147 -16.75 1.70 4.21
N ASN A 148 -16.54 0.39 4.19
CA ASN A 148 -16.80 -0.43 3.00
C ASN A 148 -18.26 -0.41 2.58
N ALA A 149 -19.19 -0.46 3.53
CA ALA A 149 -20.62 -0.38 3.24
C ALA A 149 -20.99 0.98 2.62
N LEU A 150 -20.41 2.08 3.11
CA LEU A 150 -20.60 3.42 2.55
C LEU A 150 -20.02 3.55 1.15
N VAL A 151 -18.80 3.04 0.93
CA VAL A 151 -18.16 3.02 -0.38
C VAL A 151 -18.97 2.19 -1.38
N ALA A 152 -19.47 1.02 -0.97
CA ALA A 152 -20.32 0.16 -1.81
C ALA A 152 -21.60 0.87 -2.28
N VAL A 153 -22.10 1.81 -1.48
CA VAL A 153 -23.30 2.60 -1.77
C VAL A 153 -22.98 3.90 -2.53
N GLY A 154 -21.69 4.25 -2.67
CA GLY A 154 -21.17 5.36 -3.47
C GLY A 154 -20.74 6.60 -2.66
N MET A 155 -20.54 6.47 -1.36
CA MET A 155 -20.03 7.53 -0.48
C MET A 155 -18.58 7.28 -0.12
N ASN A 156 -17.69 8.22 -0.50
CA ASN A 156 -16.25 8.07 -0.27
C ASN A 156 -15.80 8.63 1.10
N GLN A 157 -16.60 9.49 1.74
CA GLN A 157 -16.26 10.13 3.01
C GLN A 157 -17.49 10.31 3.89
N LEU A 158 -17.32 10.04 5.18
CA LEU A 158 -18.28 10.42 6.23
C LEU A 158 -18.07 11.90 6.58
N PRO A 159 -19.11 12.74 6.51
CA PRO A 159 -19.05 14.09 7.07
C PRO A 159 -18.70 14.05 8.56
N ALA A 160 -17.78 14.93 8.97
CA ALA A 160 -17.37 15.04 10.36
C ALA A 160 -18.56 15.47 11.25
N GLY A 161 -18.80 14.74 12.34
CA GLY A 161 -19.83 15.06 13.34
C GLY A 161 -21.20 14.40 13.14
N ILE A 162 -21.33 13.43 12.24
CA ILE A 162 -22.58 12.66 12.07
C ILE A 162 -22.79 11.69 13.24
N THR A 163 -24.03 11.59 13.71
CA THR A 163 -24.46 10.61 14.73
C THR A 163 -24.65 9.22 14.13
N VAL A 164 -24.48 8.15 14.92
CA VAL A 164 -24.61 6.76 14.45
C VAL A 164 -25.97 6.50 13.76
N GLU A 165 -27.05 7.04 14.30
CA GLU A 165 -28.40 6.94 13.72
C GLU A 165 -28.49 7.61 12.34
N GLN A 166 -27.88 8.78 12.18
CA GLN A 166 -27.81 9.46 10.89
C GLN A 166 -26.99 8.68 9.86
N ILE A 167 -25.93 7.99 10.28
CA ILE A 167 -25.16 7.12 9.37
C ILE A 167 -26.06 6.01 8.82
N PHE A 168 -26.75 5.27 9.68
CA PHE A 168 -27.61 4.16 9.25
C PHE A 168 -28.84 4.63 8.46
N SER A 169 -29.43 5.77 8.81
CA SER A 169 -30.52 6.36 8.01
C SER A 169 -30.04 6.77 6.61
N THR A 170 -28.86 7.41 6.52
CA THR A 170 -28.25 7.79 5.24
C THR A 170 -27.91 6.55 4.41
N LEU A 171 -27.35 5.52 5.03
CA LEU A 171 -27.02 4.26 4.37
C LEU A 171 -28.27 3.56 3.84
N LYS A 172 -29.37 3.55 4.60
CA LYS A 172 -30.67 3.03 4.18
C LYS A 172 -31.24 3.82 2.99
N ASP A 173 -31.24 5.14 3.06
CA ASP A 173 -31.74 6.01 1.98
C ASP A 173 -30.93 5.86 0.70
N LEU A 174 -29.61 5.73 0.80
CA LEU A 174 -28.78 5.53 -0.37
C LEU A 174 -28.89 4.10 -0.91
N ALA A 175 -28.96 3.08 -0.05
CA ALA A 175 -29.17 1.70 -0.48
C ALA A 175 -30.50 1.54 -1.23
N THR A 176 -31.59 2.14 -0.74
CA THR A 176 -32.89 2.15 -1.43
C THR A 176 -32.81 2.85 -2.78
N LYS A 177 -32.17 4.03 -2.87
CA LYS A 177 -31.90 4.73 -4.14
C LYS A 177 -31.08 3.88 -5.12
N GLN A 178 -30.10 3.12 -4.65
CA GLN A 178 -29.34 2.20 -5.50
C GLN A 178 -30.20 1.02 -5.97
N MET A 179 -31.01 0.44 -5.08
CA MET A 179 -31.94 -0.64 -5.43
C MET A 179 -32.97 -0.22 -6.48
N ASP A 180 -33.41 1.04 -6.51
CA ASP A 180 -34.34 1.55 -7.51
C ASP A 180 -33.70 1.75 -8.90
N LYS A 181 -32.37 1.88 -8.97
CA LYS A 181 -31.63 1.91 -10.23
C LYS A 181 -31.42 0.51 -10.83
N CYS A 182 -31.51 -0.54 -10.01
CA CYS A 182 -31.31 -1.92 -10.47
C CYS A 182 -32.47 -2.36 -11.37
N LYS A 183 -32.16 -2.77 -12.61
CA LYS A 183 -33.16 -3.32 -13.56
C LYS A 183 -33.87 -4.55 -13.02
N GLU A 184 -33.09 -5.46 -12.41
CA GLU A 184 -33.59 -6.63 -11.71
C GLU A 184 -33.18 -6.49 -10.24
N LYS A 185 -34.17 -6.37 -9.36
CA LYS A 185 -33.91 -6.22 -7.93
C LYS A 185 -33.48 -7.57 -7.34
N PRO A 186 -32.40 -7.61 -6.54
CA PRO A 186 -31.96 -8.83 -5.89
C PRO A 186 -33.07 -9.33 -4.96
N ARG A 187 -33.40 -10.62 -5.07
CA ARG A 187 -34.40 -11.26 -4.21
C ARG A 187 -33.68 -11.91 -3.04
N PRO A 188 -33.85 -11.44 -1.79
CA PRO A 188 -33.19 -12.03 -0.64
C PRO A 188 -33.64 -13.48 -0.47
N LEU A 189 -32.71 -14.35 -0.07
CA LEU A 189 -32.98 -15.76 0.16
C LEU A 189 -33.71 -15.98 1.48
N LEU A 190 -33.29 -15.26 2.54
CA LEU A 190 -33.95 -15.25 3.83
C LEU A 190 -35.01 -14.15 3.86
N THR A 191 -36.28 -14.53 3.90
CA THR A 191 -37.41 -13.59 4.03
C THR A 191 -38.12 -13.71 5.37
N ALA A 192 -37.69 -14.63 6.23
CA ALA A 192 -38.29 -14.85 7.54
C ALA A 192 -37.82 -13.78 8.55
N SER A 193 -38.72 -13.30 9.38
CA SER A 193 -38.36 -12.58 10.60
C SER A 193 -38.08 -13.61 11.69
N LEU A 194 -36.90 -13.54 12.29
CA LEU A 194 -36.41 -14.50 13.25
C LEU A 194 -36.25 -13.85 14.62
N THR A 195 -36.60 -14.60 15.66
CA THR A 195 -36.35 -14.23 17.06
C THR A 195 -34.88 -14.47 17.43
N ASP A 196 -34.39 -13.82 18.47
CA ASP A 196 -33.01 -13.98 18.96
C ASP A 196 -32.65 -15.46 19.23
N THR A 197 -33.55 -16.21 19.85
CA THR A 197 -33.35 -17.65 20.10
C THR A 197 -33.24 -18.50 18.83
N GLN A 198 -33.80 -18.03 17.71
CA GLN A 198 -33.66 -18.70 16.42
C GLN A 198 -32.34 -18.32 15.75
N TRP A 199 -31.87 -17.07 15.91
CA TRP A 199 -30.56 -16.64 15.45
C TRP A 199 -29.43 -17.42 16.11
N GLU A 200 -29.48 -17.60 17.43
CA GLU A 200 -28.51 -18.43 18.15
C GLU A 200 -28.47 -19.88 17.61
N LYS A 201 -29.63 -20.46 17.32
CA LYS A 201 -29.70 -21.80 16.72
C LYS A 201 -29.09 -21.84 15.32
N ILE A 202 -29.31 -20.82 14.51
CA ILE A 202 -28.73 -20.73 13.16
C ILE A 202 -27.22 -20.59 13.25
N GLU A 203 -26.70 -19.81 14.19
CA GLU A 203 -25.27 -19.66 14.40
C GLU A 203 -24.60 -21.00 14.79
N VAL A 204 -25.24 -21.78 15.67
CA VAL A 204 -24.79 -23.14 16.01
C VAL A 204 -24.80 -24.06 14.78
N VAL A 205 -25.85 -24.00 13.95
CA VAL A 205 -25.92 -24.76 12.70
C VAL A 205 -24.81 -24.33 11.73
N ASN A 206 -24.56 -23.02 11.60
CA ASN A 206 -23.51 -22.50 10.73
C ASN A 206 -22.12 -22.95 11.19
N ALA A 207 -21.83 -22.86 12.48
CA ALA A 207 -20.56 -23.34 13.04
C ALA A 207 -20.32 -24.82 12.72
N LYS A 208 -21.37 -25.65 12.83
CA LYS A 208 -21.32 -27.06 12.45
C LYS A 208 -21.07 -27.24 10.95
N LEU A 209 -21.78 -26.51 10.10
CA LEU A 209 -21.62 -26.57 8.66
C LEU A 209 -20.22 -26.12 8.21
N VAL A 210 -19.69 -25.03 8.77
CA VAL A 210 -18.32 -24.55 8.49
C VAL A 210 -17.30 -25.64 8.80
N GLN A 211 -17.47 -26.37 9.91
CA GLN A 211 -16.58 -27.48 10.27
C GLN A 211 -16.72 -28.69 9.34
N GLU A 212 -17.95 -29.04 8.92
CA GLU A 212 -18.19 -30.10 7.94
C GLU A 212 -17.58 -29.75 6.57
N TYR A 213 -17.77 -28.51 6.10
CA TYR A 213 -17.18 -28.02 4.86
C TYR A 213 -15.66 -27.99 4.92
N ARG A 214 -15.07 -27.56 6.05
CA ARG A 214 -13.61 -27.64 6.26
C ARG A 214 -13.11 -29.07 6.08
N SER A 215 -13.78 -30.03 6.72
CA SER A 215 -13.43 -31.45 6.64
C SER A 215 -13.53 -31.98 5.21
N ARG A 216 -14.58 -31.58 4.48
CA ARG A 216 -14.78 -31.94 3.08
C ARG A 216 -13.70 -31.33 2.16
N ILE A 217 -13.33 -30.06 2.39
CA ILE A 217 -12.26 -29.39 1.63
C ILE A 217 -10.93 -30.11 1.86
N LEU A 218 -10.59 -30.45 3.11
CA LEU A 218 -9.38 -31.20 3.42
C LEU A 218 -9.33 -32.57 2.74
N LEU A 219 -10.45 -33.31 2.74
CA LEU A 219 -10.54 -34.59 2.04
C LEU A 219 -10.31 -34.40 0.54
N LEU A 220 -10.96 -33.41 -0.09
CA LEU A 220 -10.81 -33.14 -1.52
C LEU A 220 -9.38 -32.70 -1.87
N LEU A 221 -8.75 -31.88 -1.03
CA LEU A 221 -7.34 -31.50 -1.20
C LEU A 221 -6.42 -32.71 -1.06
N LYS A 222 -6.65 -33.59 -0.08
CA LYS A 222 -5.87 -34.82 0.07
C LYS A 222 -6.04 -35.74 -1.13
N ARG A 223 -7.27 -35.86 -1.66
CA ARG A 223 -7.54 -36.63 -2.89
C ARG A 223 -6.81 -36.02 -4.09
N LEU A 224 -6.77 -34.70 -4.19
CA LEU A 224 -6.01 -34.00 -5.23
C LEU A 224 -4.51 -34.30 -5.10
N ASP A 225 -3.94 -34.21 -3.89
CA ASP A 225 -2.54 -34.54 -3.61
C ASP A 225 -2.18 -35.95 -4.07
N VAL A 226 -2.98 -36.94 -3.66
CA VAL A 226 -2.77 -38.35 -4.03
C VAL A 226 -2.89 -38.55 -5.54
N THR A 227 -3.79 -37.81 -6.20
CA THR A 227 -3.94 -37.85 -7.66
C THR A 227 -2.69 -37.31 -8.35
N ILE A 228 -2.15 -36.18 -7.91
CA ILE A 228 -0.90 -35.62 -8.43
C ILE A 228 0.27 -36.57 -8.19
N GLN A 229 0.35 -37.15 -6.99
CA GLN A 229 1.37 -38.15 -6.66
C GLN A 229 1.25 -39.41 -7.54
N SER A 230 0.05 -39.84 -7.91
CA SER A 230 -0.11 -41.00 -8.81
C SER A 230 0.48 -40.74 -10.21
N PHE A 231 0.47 -39.49 -10.68
CA PHE A 231 1.10 -39.15 -11.96
C PHE A 231 2.63 -39.23 -11.89
N THR A 232 3.25 -39.00 -10.74
CA THR A 232 4.70 -39.11 -10.59
C THR A 232 5.19 -40.56 -10.57
N TRP A 233 4.28 -41.55 -10.57
CA TRP A 233 4.68 -42.95 -10.69
C TRP A 233 5.08 -43.31 -12.14
N SER A 234 4.64 -42.51 -13.12
CA SER A 234 5.07 -42.65 -14.52
C SER A 234 6.49 -42.14 -14.72
N ASP A 235 7.36 -42.95 -15.34
CA ASP A 235 8.75 -42.57 -15.63
C ASP A 235 8.87 -41.32 -16.49
N ARG A 236 7.86 -41.04 -17.34
CA ARG A 236 7.80 -39.81 -18.12
C ARG A 236 7.69 -38.57 -17.24
N ILE A 237 6.88 -38.63 -16.18
CA ILE A 237 6.63 -37.50 -15.29
C ILE A 237 7.69 -37.40 -14.20
N LYS A 238 8.30 -38.50 -13.74
CA LYS A 238 9.42 -38.48 -12.78
C LYS A 238 10.54 -37.51 -13.20
N LYS A 239 10.88 -37.48 -14.49
CA LYS A 239 11.91 -36.58 -15.06
C LYS A 239 11.55 -35.08 -15.00
N ILE A 240 10.28 -34.76 -14.82
CA ILE A 240 9.73 -33.39 -14.81
C ILE A 240 9.04 -33.12 -13.47
N GLN A 241 9.27 -33.98 -12.47
CA GLN A 241 8.57 -33.94 -11.20
C GLN A 241 8.78 -32.62 -10.47
N ASP A 242 10.00 -32.08 -10.48
CA ASP A 242 10.30 -30.82 -9.80
C ASP A 242 9.50 -29.68 -10.40
N LYS A 243 9.51 -29.52 -11.73
CA LYS A 243 8.69 -28.53 -12.44
C LYS A 243 7.19 -28.69 -12.17
N LEU A 244 6.71 -29.93 -12.01
CA LEU A 244 5.31 -30.19 -11.65
C LEU A 244 5.02 -29.66 -10.24
N HIS A 245 5.89 -29.93 -9.27
CA HIS A 245 5.74 -29.47 -7.89
C HIS A 245 5.85 -27.94 -7.79
N ASP A 246 6.76 -27.33 -8.53
CA ASP A 246 6.93 -25.87 -8.60
C ASP A 246 5.65 -25.16 -9.06
N ILE A 247 4.85 -25.81 -9.92
CA ILE A 247 3.55 -25.28 -10.37
C ILE A 247 2.44 -25.63 -9.38
N TYR A 248 2.43 -26.86 -8.86
CA TYR A 248 1.34 -27.38 -8.05
C TYR A 248 1.31 -26.79 -6.64
N ARG A 249 2.45 -26.78 -5.93
CA ARG A 249 2.52 -26.38 -4.52
C ARG A 249 2.01 -24.94 -4.29
N PRO A 250 2.43 -23.92 -5.06
CA PRO A 250 1.92 -22.56 -4.88
C PRO A 250 0.42 -22.41 -5.19
N ARG A 251 -0.15 -23.29 -6.02
CA ARG A 251 -1.60 -23.30 -6.29
C ARG A 251 -2.36 -23.96 -5.16
N ARG A 252 -1.81 -25.06 -4.61
CA ARG A 252 -2.39 -25.77 -3.46
C ARG A 252 -2.43 -24.89 -2.22
N GLU A 253 -1.34 -24.20 -1.92
CA GLU A 253 -1.21 -23.33 -0.73
C GLU A 253 -2.17 -22.13 -0.75
N ARG A 254 -2.59 -21.68 -1.94
CA ARG A 254 -3.59 -20.62 -2.09
C ARG A 254 -5.03 -21.07 -1.84
N ILE A 255 -5.30 -22.38 -1.75
CA ILE A 255 -6.66 -22.87 -1.52
C ILE A 255 -6.98 -22.75 -0.03
N ALA A 256 -7.95 -21.89 0.30
CA ALA A 256 -8.46 -21.77 1.66
C ALA A 256 -9.06 -23.11 2.14
N VAL A 257 -8.71 -23.50 3.35
CA VAL A 257 -9.14 -24.77 3.97
C VAL A 257 -10.49 -24.63 4.69
N THR A 258 -10.89 -23.40 5.00
CA THR A 258 -12.13 -23.07 5.70
C THR A 258 -13.04 -22.28 4.80
N SER A 259 -14.34 -22.48 4.99
CA SER A 259 -15.35 -21.59 4.46
C SER A 259 -15.44 -20.37 5.39
N ASN A 260 -15.38 -19.17 4.83
CA ASN A 260 -15.56 -17.91 5.58
C ASN A 260 -17.02 -17.45 5.51
N VAL A 261 -17.98 -18.38 5.59
CA VAL A 261 -19.41 -18.06 5.49
C VAL A 261 -19.93 -17.66 6.86
N GLY A 262 -20.28 -16.39 6.99
CA GLY A 262 -20.83 -15.79 8.21
C GLY A 262 -22.35 -15.61 8.17
N MET A 263 -22.88 -14.95 9.21
CA MET A 263 -24.30 -14.59 9.29
C MET A 263 -24.65 -13.45 8.33
N ASP A 264 -23.69 -12.55 8.11
CA ASP A 264 -23.74 -11.50 7.11
C ASP A 264 -23.89 -12.06 5.69
N ASP A 265 -23.21 -13.16 5.35
CA ASP A 265 -23.41 -13.83 4.06
C ASP A 265 -24.82 -14.40 3.91
N LEU A 266 -25.41 -14.94 4.99
CA LEU A 266 -26.79 -15.42 4.99
C LEU A 266 -27.79 -14.29 4.75
N LEU A 267 -27.55 -13.11 5.35
CA LEU A 267 -28.39 -11.93 5.16
C LEU A 267 -28.21 -11.31 3.77
N ALA A 268 -26.99 -11.34 3.22
CA ALA A 268 -26.69 -10.86 1.88
C ALA A 268 -27.08 -11.87 0.77
N ALA A 269 -27.37 -13.12 1.12
CA ALA A 269 -27.71 -14.19 0.20
C ALA A 269 -28.96 -13.85 -0.62
N THR A 270 -28.89 -14.10 -1.93
CA THR A 270 -30.01 -13.92 -2.85
C THR A 270 -30.45 -15.25 -3.44
N SER A 271 -31.67 -15.32 -3.98
CA SER A 271 -32.22 -16.51 -4.63
C SER A 271 -31.36 -17.03 -5.79
N SER A 272 -30.47 -16.19 -6.34
CA SER A 272 -29.50 -16.60 -7.36
C SER A 272 -28.55 -17.71 -6.86
N LEU A 273 -28.27 -17.79 -5.55
CA LEU A 273 -27.43 -18.84 -4.96
C LEU A 273 -28.06 -20.23 -5.01
N LEU A 274 -29.39 -20.33 -5.20
CA LEU A 274 -30.07 -21.62 -5.38
C LEU A 274 -29.87 -22.18 -6.78
N ILE A 275 -29.36 -21.38 -7.72
CA ILE A 275 -29.12 -21.81 -9.09
C ILE A 275 -27.79 -22.56 -9.12
N VAL A 276 -27.87 -23.89 -9.07
CA VAL A 276 -26.69 -24.76 -9.21
C VAL A 276 -26.44 -25.02 -10.68
N ASP A 277 -25.44 -24.33 -11.23
CA ASP A 277 -24.94 -24.60 -12.57
C ASP A 277 -24.38 -26.03 -12.64
N ARG A 278 -24.81 -26.78 -13.65
CA ARG A 278 -24.25 -28.12 -13.88
C ARG A 278 -22.76 -27.99 -14.21
N ILE A 279 -21.95 -28.87 -13.63
CA ILE A 279 -20.49 -28.94 -13.89
C ILE A 279 -20.20 -29.22 -15.38
N ASN A 280 -21.14 -29.85 -16.09
CA ASN A 280 -21.04 -30.10 -17.52
C ASN A 280 -21.59 -28.95 -18.39
N SER A 281 -21.93 -27.80 -17.80
CA SER A 281 -22.35 -26.62 -18.54
C SER A 281 -21.24 -26.15 -19.48
N GLU A 282 -21.64 -25.49 -20.57
CA GLU A 282 -20.67 -25.00 -21.55
C GLU A 282 -19.63 -24.04 -20.91
N LYS A 283 -20.08 -23.21 -19.97
CA LYS A 283 -19.24 -22.27 -19.23
C LYS A 283 -18.15 -22.98 -18.44
N GLU A 284 -18.49 -24.02 -17.68
CA GLU A 284 -17.52 -24.78 -16.89
C GLU A 284 -16.64 -25.67 -17.77
N ARG A 285 -17.21 -26.28 -18.81
CA ARG A 285 -16.43 -27.08 -19.78
C ARG A 285 -15.35 -26.27 -20.48
N LYS A 286 -15.60 -24.99 -20.78
CA LYS A 286 -14.58 -24.08 -21.37
C LYS A 286 -13.35 -23.98 -20.49
N ARG A 287 -13.50 -23.99 -19.16
CA ARG A 287 -12.39 -23.93 -18.20
C ARG A 287 -11.60 -25.24 -18.13
N THR A 288 -12.25 -26.37 -18.41
CA THR A 288 -11.61 -27.70 -18.43
C THR A 288 -11.19 -28.16 -19.83
N ALA A 289 -11.24 -27.27 -20.82
CA ALA A 289 -10.88 -27.62 -22.19
C ALA A 289 -9.39 -28.00 -22.27
N SER A 290 -9.10 -29.12 -22.90
CA SER A 290 -7.73 -29.59 -23.11
C SER A 290 -7.58 -30.12 -24.52
N ARG A 291 -6.34 -30.43 -24.93
CA ARG A 291 -6.09 -31.03 -26.25
C ARG A 291 -6.88 -32.33 -26.47
N LEU A 292 -7.14 -33.08 -25.38
CA LEU A 292 -7.93 -34.32 -25.40
C LEU A 292 -9.44 -34.06 -25.34
N ASN A 293 -9.88 -33.05 -24.57
CA ASN A 293 -11.29 -32.71 -24.41
C ASN A 293 -11.59 -31.34 -25.02
N LYS A 294 -11.85 -31.31 -26.34
CA LYS A 294 -12.20 -30.10 -27.08
C LYS A 294 -13.68 -29.77 -26.90
N VAL A 295 -13.97 -28.59 -26.35
CA VAL A 295 -15.33 -28.06 -26.29
C VAL A 295 -15.68 -27.45 -27.65
N LYS A 296 -16.51 -28.15 -28.43
CA LYS A 296 -17.03 -27.62 -29.69
C LYS A 296 -17.93 -26.42 -29.37
N ARG A 297 -17.55 -25.22 -29.82
CA ARG A 297 -18.46 -24.07 -29.87
C ARG A 297 -19.53 -24.40 -30.91
N PHE A 298 -20.72 -24.79 -30.48
CA PHE A 298 -21.85 -24.70 -31.40
C PHE A 298 -22.29 -23.24 -31.40
N PRO A 299 -22.15 -22.50 -32.52
CA PRO A 299 -22.71 -21.16 -32.61
C PRO A 299 -24.21 -21.29 -32.36
N SER A 300 -24.77 -20.40 -31.54
CA SER A 300 -26.15 -20.40 -31.10
C SER A 300 -27.14 -20.23 -32.27
N PHE A 301 -27.28 -21.25 -33.11
CA PHE A 301 -28.36 -21.38 -34.08
C PHE A 301 -29.32 -22.43 -33.54
N VAL A 302 -30.32 -21.92 -32.81
CA VAL A 302 -31.73 -22.31 -32.88
C VAL A 302 -31.95 -23.75 -33.38
N PHE A 303 -31.94 -24.72 -32.46
CA PHE A 303 -32.57 -26.02 -32.68
C PHE A 303 -34.09 -25.83 -32.62
N PHE A 304 -34.66 -25.23 -33.67
CA PHE A 304 -36.07 -25.39 -34.03
C PHE A 304 -36.12 -26.53 -35.05
N PHE A 305 -36.26 -27.77 -34.59
CA PHE A 305 -36.89 -28.80 -35.40
C PHE A 305 -37.78 -29.64 -34.51
N PHE A 306 -39.04 -29.20 -34.50
CA PHE A 306 -40.25 -29.93 -34.20
C PHE A 306 -40.09 -31.42 -34.53
N PHE A 307 -40.14 -32.27 -33.51
CA PHE A 307 -40.68 -33.61 -33.67
C PHE A 307 -42.20 -33.46 -33.79
N HIS A 308 -42.68 -33.40 -35.03
CA HIS A 308 -44.08 -33.59 -35.35
C HIS A 308 -44.41 -35.06 -35.07
N PHE A 309 -45.05 -35.31 -33.94
CA PHE A 309 -45.57 -36.63 -33.55
C PHE A 309 -47.10 -36.57 -33.57
N LYS A 310 -47.67 -36.64 -34.77
CA LYS A 310 -48.97 -37.23 -35.12
C LYS A 310 -49.15 -37.15 -36.63
#